data_AF-A0A432T3T4-F1
#
_entry.id   AF-A0A432T3T4-F1
#
_cell.length_a   1.000
_cell.length_b   1.000
_cell.length_c   1.000
_cell.angle_alpha   90.00
_cell.angle_beta   90.00
_cell.angle_gamma   90.00
#
_symmetry.space_group_name_H-M   'P 1'
#
loop_
_entity.id
_entity.type
_entity.pdbx_description
1 polymer ?
#
loop_
_entity_poly.entity_id
_entity_poly.type
_entity_poly.pdbx_seq_one_letter_code
_entity_poly.pdbx_strand_id
1 'polypeptide(L)'
;MENGGEMYQNIQWQIYVIVMVLFFGGCEPAKKDILTWTAINVSPNIQQGDAHLISKNGKYFLIDAGHISYAREVLLPFLKKKGVSELEAVLITHPHNDHYGGVKALVENH
;
A
#
# COMPACT_ATOMS: atom_id res chain seq x y z
N MET A 1 -21.90 -37.34 -43.99
CA MET A 1 -21.51 -37.86 -42.65
C MET A 1 -20.27 -37.10 -42.13
N GLU A 2 -20.19 -35.77 -42.29
CA GLU A 2 -18.97 -34.97 -41.98
C GLU A 2 -19.08 -34.14 -40.68
N ASN A 3 -20.28 -33.96 -40.12
CA ASN A 3 -20.51 -33.09 -38.96
C ASN A 3 -19.92 -33.59 -37.63
N GLY A 4 -19.45 -34.85 -37.57
CA GLY A 4 -18.88 -35.41 -36.34
C GLY A 4 -17.52 -34.83 -36.00
N GLY A 5 -16.64 -34.67 -36.99
CA GLY A 5 -15.25 -34.24 -36.79
C GLY A 5 -15.14 -32.79 -36.29
N GLU A 6 -15.90 -31.87 -36.90
CA GLU A 6 -15.96 -30.47 -36.46
C GLU A 6 -16.51 -30.34 -35.04
N MET A 7 -17.53 -31.15 -34.68
CA MET A 7 -18.10 -31.15 -33.34
C MET A 7 -17.06 -31.57 -32.28
N TYR A 8 -16.26 -32.61 -32.55
CA TYR A 8 -15.19 -33.03 -31.63
C TYR A 8 -14.09 -31.97 -31.49
N GLN A 9 -13.71 -31.29 -32.58
CA GLN A 9 -12.71 -30.21 -32.53
C GLN A 9 -13.20 -29.01 -31.70
N ASN A 10 -14.47 -28.63 -31.84
CA ASN A 10 -15.08 -27.56 -31.05
C ASN A 10 -15.11 -27.88 -29.56
N ILE A 11 -15.43 -29.13 -29.20
CA ILE A 11 -15.45 -29.59 -27.80
C ILE A 11 -14.03 -29.61 -27.22
N GLN A 12 -13.04 -30.07 -27.98
CA GLN A 12 -11.64 -30.07 -27.52
C GLN A 12 -11.11 -28.67 -27.28
N TRP A 13 -11.39 -27.73 -28.19
CA TRP A 13 -11.02 -26.33 -28.02
C TRP A 13 -11.63 -25.71 -26.75
N GLN A 14 -12.90 -25.98 -26.49
CA GLN A 14 -13.57 -25.51 -25.27
C GLN A 14 -12.92 -26.06 -23.99
N ILE A 15 -12.54 -27.35 -23.99
CA ILE A 15 -11.83 -27.97 -22.87
C ILE A 15 -10.47 -27.28 -22.64
N TYR A 16 -9.71 -27.01 -23.70
CA TYR A 16 -8.41 -26.32 -23.58
C TYR A 16 -8.55 -24.91 -22.99
N VAL A 17 -9.56 -24.16 -23.41
CA VAL A 17 -9.83 -22.80 -22.87
C VAL A 17 -10.19 -22.87 -21.38
N ILE A 18 -11.05 -23.81 -20.98
CA ILE A 18 -11.44 -23.98 -19.57
C ILE A 18 -10.24 -24.38 -18.71
N VAL A 19 -9.42 -25.32 -19.18
CA VAL A 19 -8.20 -25.75 -18.48
C VAL A 19 -7.23 -24.58 -18.33
N MET A 20 -7.00 -23.79 -19.38
CA MET A 20 -6.20 -22.58 -19.31
C MET A 20 -6.74 -21.59 -18.27
N VAL A 21 -8.04 -21.34 -18.24
CA VAL A 21 -8.66 -20.43 -17.27
C VAL A 21 -8.53 -20.95 -15.84
N LEU A 22 -8.58 -22.26 -15.61
CA LEU A 22 -8.38 -22.85 -14.28
C LEU A 22 -6.91 -22.85 -13.82
N PHE A 23 -5.95 -22.95 -14.76
CA PHE A 23 -4.52 -22.84 -14.46
C PHE A 23 -4.05 -21.39 -14.24
N PHE A 24 -4.68 -20.41 -14.92
CA PHE A 24 -4.35 -18.99 -14.80
C PHE A 24 -5.31 -18.19 -13.92
N GLY A 25 -6.42 -18.78 -13.50
CA GLY A 25 -7.36 -18.23 -12.54
C GLY A 25 -6.76 -18.27 -11.14
N GLY A 26 -5.82 -17.38 -10.87
CA GLY A 26 -5.20 -17.23 -9.56
C GLY A 26 -6.26 -16.99 -8.49
N CYS A 27 -6.22 -17.81 -7.44
CA CYS A 27 -6.90 -17.50 -6.19
C CYS A 27 -6.14 -16.35 -5.53
N GLU A 28 -6.71 -15.14 -5.53
CA GLU A 28 -6.12 -14.04 -4.77
C GLU A 28 -6.36 -14.33 -3.28
N PRO A 29 -5.31 -14.48 -2.45
CA PRO A 29 -5.50 -14.73 -1.03
C PRO A 29 -6.30 -13.59 -0.43
N ALA A 30 -7.36 -13.93 0.33
CA ALA A 30 -8.19 -12.94 1.01
C ALA A 30 -7.28 -11.98 1.80
N LYS A 31 -7.35 -10.69 1.46
CA LYS A 31 -6.53 -9.65 2.10
C LYS A 31 -6.84 -9.68 3.59
N LYS A 32 -5.83 -10.05 4.40
CA LYS A 32 -5.99 -10.20 5.85
C LYS A 32 -6.33 -8.83 6.44
N ASP A 33 -7.54 -8.66 6.98
CA ASP A 33 -8.00 -7.42 7.63
C ASP A 33 -7.37 -7.29 9.02
N ILE A 34 -6.06 -7.02 9.04
CA ILE A 34 -5.32 -6.75 10.27
C ILE A 34 -4.97 -5.27 10.27
N LEU A 35 -5.35 -4.59 11.34
CA LEU A 35 -4.84 -3.26 11.63
C LEU A 35 -3.36 -3.37 11.99
N THR A 36 -2.52 -2.68 11.24
CA THR A 36 -1.08 -2.58 11.48
C THR A 36 -0.76 -1.18 11.98
N TRP A 37 -0.01 -1.09 13.07
CA TRP A 37 0.57 0.16 13.55
C TRP A 37 2.09 0.08 13.42
N THR A 38 2.69 1.09 12.81
CA THR A 38 4.15 1.16 12.62
C THR A 38 4.67 2.49 13.13
N ALA A 39 5.56 2.45 14.12
CA ALA A 39 6.37 3.59 14.50
C ALA A 39 7.53 3.76 13.50
N ILE A 40 7.70 4.97 12.97
CA ILE A 40 8.71 5.30 11.97
C ILE A 40 9.81 6.11 12.68
N ASN A 41 11.06 5.67 12.57
CA ASN A 41 12.18 6.38 13.18
C ASN A 41 12.50 7.67 12.39
N VAL A 42 11.85 8.77 12.74
CA VAL A 42 12.12 10.12 12.22
C VAL A 42 13.11 10.91 13.10
N SER A 43 13.92 10.20 13.88
CA SER A 43 14.85 10.72 14.89
C SER A 43 16.20 9.97 14.88
N PRO A 44 16.89 9.82 13.72
CA PRO A 44 18.06 8.95 13.61
C PRO A 44 19.32 9.43 14.38
N ASN A 45 19.35 10.68 14.86
CA ASN A 45 20.48 11.27 15.58
C ASN A 45 20.04 11.79 16.96
N ILE A 46 20.54 12.96 17.39
CA ILE A 46 20.19 13.60 18.66
C ILE A 46 18.84 14.34 18.65
N GLN A 47 18.17 14.39 17.50
CA GLN A 47 16.90 15.11 17.34
C GLN A 47 15.73 14.21 17.74
N GLN A 48 14.70 14.82 18.33
CA GLN A 48 13.46 14.16 18.71
C GLN A 48 12.41 14.29 17.60
N GLY A 49 11.36 13.48 17.68
CA GLY A 49 10.23 13.56 16.78
C GLY A 49 9.52 12.23 16.58
N ASP A 50 8.24 12.34 16.30
CA ASP A 50 7.31 11.22 16.19
C ASP A 50 6.68 11.15 14.81
N ALA A 51 6.49 9.93 14.33
CA ALA A 51 5.70 9.63 13.15
C ALA A 51 5.20 8.18 13.23
N HIS A 52 3.90 7.99 13.11
CA HIS A 52 3.26 6.69 13.19
C HIS A 52 2.30 6.47 12.02
N LEU A 53 2.45 5.33 11.35
CA LEU A 53 1.54 4.90 10.29
C LEU A 53 0.58 3.84 10.83
N ILE A 54 -0.71 4.11 10.71
CA ILE A 54 -1.77 3.12 10.91
C ILE A 54 -2.24 2.68 9.52
N SER A 55 -2.30 1.37 9.30
CA SER A 55 -2.81 0.78 8.06
C SER A 55 -3.91 -0.22 8.36
N LYS A 56 -5.03 -0.12 7.65
CA LYS A 56 -6.12 -1.09 7.68
C LYS A 56 -6.82 -1.12 6.33
N ASN A 57 -7.03 -2.30 5.76
CA ASN A 57 -7.76 -2.47 4.49
C ASN A 57 -7.24 -1.60 3.33
N GLY A 58 -5.93 -1.36 3.26
CA GLY A 58 -5.31 -0.51 2.23
C GLY A 58 -5.50 1.00 2.45
N LYS A 59 -6.15 1.39 3.54
CA LYS A 59 -6.24 2.78 4.00
C LYS A 59 -5.10 3.09 4.95
N TYR A 60 -4.64 4.32 4.93
CA TYR A 60 -3.49 4.77 5.71
C TYR A 60 -3.82 6.05 6.47
N PHE A 61 -3.48 6.08 7.76
CA PHE A 61 -3.59 7.25 8.62
C PHE A 61 -2.21 7.53 9.21
N LEU A 62 -1.82 8.80 9.21
CA LEU A 62 -0.55 9.22 9.80
C LEU A 62 -0.82 9.98 11.10
N ILE A 63 -0.06 9.68 12.15
CA ILE A 63 -0.02 10.47 13.39
C ILE A 63 1.38 11.05 13.50
N ASP A 64 1.47 12.39 13.52
CA ASP A 64 2.70 13.18 13.46
C ASP A 64 3.60 12.87 12.24
N ALA A 65 4.51 13.78 11.94
CA ALA A 65 5.33 13.75 10.71
C ALA A 65 6.82 14.06 10.93
N GLY A 66 7.26 14.18 12.19
CA GLY A 66 8.64 14.56 12.49
C GLY A 66 8.98 15.99 12.09
N HIS A 67 10.28 16.31 12.09
CA HIS A 67 10.82 17.52 11.46
C HIS A 67 10.78 17.42 9.92
N ILE A 68 10.74 18.57 9.24
CA ILE A 68 10.69 18.63 7.76
C ILE A 68 11.88 17.93 7.05
N SER A 69 13.08 17.99 7.62
CA SER A 69 14.27 17.30 7.07
C SER A 69 14.09 15.79 7.10
N TYR A 70 13.73 15.24 8.26
CA TYR A 70 13.49 13.81 8.43
C TYR A 70 12.24 13.32 7.71
N ALA A 71 11.24 14.18 7.54
CA ALA A 71 10.10 13.86 6.71
C ALA A 71 10.55 13.56 5.26
N ARG A 72 11.43 14.39 4.69
CA ARG A 72 11.96 14.21 3.34
C ARG A 72 12.93 13.03 3.23
N GLU A 73 13.79 12.84 4.23
CA GLU A 73 14.85 11.84 4.18
C GLU A 73 14.40 10.44 4.60
N VAL A 74 13.37 10.33 5.46
CA VAL A 74 12.96 9.07 6.08
C VAL A 74 11.49 8.77 5.84
N LEU A 75 10.58 9.67 6.24
CA LEU A 75 9.14 9.42 6.18
C LEU A 75 8.64 9.20 4.76
N LEU A 76 8.89 10.14 3.84
CA LEU A 76 8.44 10.06 2.46
C LEU A 76 9.01 8.82 1.73
N PRO A 77 10.32 8.51 1.82
CA PRO A 77 10.86 7.26 1.28
C PRO A 77 10.24 6.01 1.90
N PHE A 78 9.94 6.02 3.21
CA PHE A 78 9.28 4.92 3.89
C PHE A 78 7.86 4.69 3.34
N LEU A 79 7.05 5.75 3.25
CA LEU A 79 5.69 5.70 2.70
C LEU A 79 5.69 5.20 1.25
N LYS A 80 6.59 5.73 0.43
CA LYS A 80 6.78 5.28 -0.96
C LYS A 80 7.15 3.80 -1.05
N LYS A 81 8.12 3.34 -0.23
CA LYS A 81 8.53 1.93 -0.17
C LYS A 81 7.39 1.00 0.28
N LYS A 82 6.48 1.50 1.11
CA LYS A 82 5.29 0.78 1.56
C LYS A 82 4.12 0.84 0.57
N GLY A 83 4.26 1.55 -0.56
CA GLY A 83 3.18 1.69 -1.53
C GLY A 83 2.02 2.55 -1.03
N VAL A 84 2.28 3.47 -0.09
CA VAL A 84 1.29 4.45 0.38
C VAL A 84 1.21 5.57 -0.66
N SER A 85 0.10 5.62 -1.39
CA SER A 85 -0.18 6.66 -2.40
C SER A 85 -1.12 7.74 -1.89
N GLU A 86 -1.83 7.50 -0.80
CA GLU A 86 -2.83 8.38 -0.22
C GLU A 86 -2.89 8.16 1.30
N LEU A 87 -3.04 9.26 2.03
CA LEU A 87 -3.32 9.28 3.46
C LEU A 87 -4.76 9.76 3.66
N GLU A 88 -5.58 8.98 4.34
CA GLU A 88 -6.97 9.32 4.65
C GLU A 88 -7.04 10.51 5.62
N ALA A 89 -6.08 10.58 6.55
CA ALA A 89 -5.90 11.71 7.44
C ALA A 89 -4.46 11.78 7.97
N VAL A 90 -4.09 12.99 8.37
CA VAL A 90 -2.90 13.28 9.17
C VAL A 90 -3.37 13.91 10.48
N LEU A 91 -3.06 13.26 11.60
CA LEU A 91 -3.39 13.72 12.94
C LEU A 91 -2.12 14.28 13.57
N ILE A 92 -2.18 15.51 14.07
CA ILE A 92 -1.07 16.14 14.78
C ILE A 92 -1.39 16.15 16.27
N THR A 93 -0.52 15.56 17.08
CA THR A 93 -0.72 15.44 18.52
C THR A 93 -0.65 16.80 19.21
N HIS A 94 0.35 17.62 18.83
CA HIS A 94 0.54 18.97 19.34
C HIS A 94 1.47 19.80 18.42
N PRO A 95 1.48 21.14 18.51
CA PRO A 95 2.10 22.00 17.49
C PRO A 95 3.60 22.23 17.69
N HIS A 96 4.35 21.22 18.13
CA HIS A 96 5.81 21.29 18.15
C HIS A 96 6.41 20.84 16.80
N ASN A 97 7.57 21.40 16.45
CA ASN A 97 8.17 21.23 15.14
C ASN A 97 8.64 19.80 14.85
N ASP A 98 8.97 19.05 15.90
CA ASP A 98 9.31 17.63 15.89
C ASP A 98 8.10 16.71 15.69
N HIS A 99 6.88 17.26 15.63
CA HIS A 99 5.65 16.53 15.34
C HIS A 99 4.97 17.05 14.06
N TYR A 100 4.76 18.36 13.98
CA TYR A 100 4.06 19.02 12.87
C TYR A 100 4.96 19.35 11.66
N GLY A 101 6.27 19.52 11.85
CA GLY A 101 7.15 20.12 10.85
C GLY A 101 7.17 19.40 9.50
N GLY A 102 7.05 18.07 9.52
CA GLY A 102 7.03 17.21 8.34
C GLY A 102 5.79 17.30 7.47
N VAL A 103 4.69 17.86 7.99
CA VAL A 103 3.42 17.98 7.24
C VAL A 103 3.61 18.77 5.95
N LYS A 104 4.44 19.82 5.96
CA LYS A 104 4.76 20.60 4.76
C LYS A 104 5.35 19.73 3.65
N ALA A 105 6.23 18.78 4.00
CA ALA A 105 6.84 17.89 3.01
C ALA A 105 5.82 16.89 2.42
N LEU A 106 4.81 16.48 3.19
CA LEU A 106 3.70 15.64 2.71
C LEU A 106 2.89 16.38 1.64
N VAL A 107 2.52 17.65 1.91
CA VAL A 107 1.71 18.45 0.98
C VAL A 107 2.47 18.81 -0.30
N GLU A 108 3.78 19.06 -0.20
CA GLU A 108 4.62 19.39 -1.37
C GLU A 108 4.90 18.20 -2.31
N ASN A 109 4.72 16.95 -1.85
CA ASN A 109 5.03 15.73 -2.60
C ASN A 109 3.79 14.90 -2.97
N HIS A 110 2.61 15.51 -2.93
CA HIS A 110 1.33 14.90 -3.33
C HIS A 110 0.81 15.46 -4.65
#